data_AF-A0A383BWE1-F1
#
_entry.id   AF-A0A383BWE1-F1
#
_cell.length_a   1.000
_cell.length_b   1.000
_cell.length_c   1.000
_cell.angle_alpha   90.00
_cell.angle_beta   90.00
_cell.angle_gamma   90.00
#
_symmetry.space_group_name_H-M   'P 1'
#
loop_
_entity.id
_entity.type
_entity.pdbx_description
1 polymer ?
#
loop_
_entity_poly.entity_id
_entity_poly.type
_entity_poly.pdbx_seq_one_letter_code
_entity_poly.pdbx_strand_id
1 'polypeptide(L)'
;SLTTLGSMSNQITILFANVINIINKYRLFTSLVIIFLGIIISDVMFHYFYPQIISLIEYLFGLGKESHDAVDLTFAPEIWGGVLATVLGTLIIVIAIAAESTPKLMDLFVKDWVSLLFIWFLIIASIHATIIMYYFGPMERLSSVILNTYIYLPISSMLSLPYIFYILLYSKTDNVIKKLYSLNIDDINRLKNKSIHIAMRDTKVVEHYQYQLMSTIDQFDDLLEYISFKEAQTEIIRRVGDTV
;
A
#
# COMPACT_ATOMS: atom_id res chain seq x y z
N SER A 1 7.80 44.85 -2.86
CA SER A 1 6.73 43.94 -2.41
C SER A 1 6.58 42.67 -3.26
N LEU A 2 7.10 42.59 -4.50
CA LEU A 2 7.07 41.34 -5.29
C LEU A 2 8.17 40.31 -4.95
N THR A 3 9.31 40.75 -4.41
CA THR A 3 10.45 39.87 -4.06
C THR A 3 10.20 39.02 -2.81
N THR A 4 9.41 39.52 -1.86
CA THR A 4 9.03 38.81 -0.63
C THR A 4 7.95 37.75 -0.88
N LEU A 5 7.05 37.94 -1.85
CA LEU A 5 6.07 36.92 -2.25
C LEU A 5 6.75 35.73 -2.93
N GLY A 6 7.75 35.97 -3.78
CA GLY A 6 8.52 34.92 -4.46
C GLY A 6 9.36 34.07 -3.50
N SER A 7 9.93 34.67 -2.44
CA SER A 7 10.69 33.92 -1.43
C SER A 7 9.80 33.09 -0.51
N MET A 8 8.62 33.59 -0.16
CA MET A 8 7.66 32.89 0.70
C MET A 8 7.03 31.68 0.00
N SER A 9 6.71 31.81 -1.29
CA SER A 9 6.32 30.67 -2.14
C SER A 9 7.39 29.58 -2.17
N ASN A 10 8.66 29.95 -2.34
CA ASN A 10 9.77 29.00 -2.35
C ASN A 10 9.96 28.28 -1.01
N GLN A 11 9.80 28.98 0.12
CA GLN A 11 9.91 28.36 1.44
C GLN A 11 8.79 27.35 1.70
N ILE A 12 7.56 27.66 1.31
CA ILE A 12 6.42 26.73 1.40
C ILE A 12 6.70 25.49 0.53
N THR A 13 7.15 25.66 -0.71
CA THR A 13 7.49 24.53 -1.60
C THR A 13 8.62 23.66 -1.04
N ILE A 14 9.65 24.25 -0.44
CA ILE A 14 10.75 23.52 0.22
C ILE A 14 10.24 22.75 1.44
N LEU A 15 9.34 23.35 2.23
CA LEU A 15 8.76 22.70 3.40
C LEU A 15 7.88 21.52 2.99
N PHE A 16 7.04 21.67 1.96
CA PHE A 16 6.28 20.56 1.37
C PHE A 16 7.19 19.47 0.84
N ALA A 17 8.26 19.82 0.12
CA ALA A 17 9.22 18.85 -0.41
C ALA A 17 9.91 18.07 0.73
N ASN A 18 10.30 18.74 1.81
CA ASN A 18 10.91 18.11 2.97
C ASN A 18 9.93 17.18 3.69
N VAL A 19 8.67 17.59 3.86
CA VAL A 19 7.61 16.73 4.43
C VAL A 19 7.39 15.49 3.58
N ILE A 20 7.28 15.65 2.27
CA ILE A 20 7.13 14.54 1.32
C ILE A 20 8.35 13.60 1.38
N ASN A 21 9.56 14.14 1.53
CA ASN A 21 10.76 13.33 1.64
C ASN A 21 10.82 12.54 2.94
N ILE A 22 10.42 13.13 4.07
CA ILE A 22 10.30 12.44 5.36
C ILE A 22 9.25 11.32 5.30
N ILE A 23 8.08 11.61 4.71
CA ILE A 23 7.02 10.63 4.46
C ILE A 23 7.53 9.45 3.62
N ASN A 24 8.33 9.75 2.58
CA ASN A 24 8.92 8.71 1.73
C ASN A 24 10.06 7.93 2.40
N LYS A 25 10.77 8.54 3.35
CA LYS A 25 11.81 7.86 4.14
C LYS A 25 11.22 6.87 5.13
N TYR A 26 10.11 7.24 5.78
CA TYR A 26 9.45 6.43 6.80
C TYR A 26 8.12 5.86 6.29
N ARG A 27 8.07 5.38 5.04
CA ARG A 27 6.84 4.91 4.38
C ARG A 27 6.04 3.91 5.20
N LEU A 28 6.69 2.86 5.70
CA LEU A 28 6.04 1.80 6.49
C LEU A 28 5.31 2.34 7.72
N PHE A 29 5.96 3.25 8.46
CA PHE A 29 5.37 3.84 9.66
C PHE A 29 4.34 4.91 9.30
N THR A 30 4.57 5.67 8.24
CA THR A 30 3.64 6.71 7.79
C THR A 30 2.33 6.10 7.29
N SER A 31 2.39 5.00 6.52
CA SER A 31 1.20 4.28 6.07
C SER A 31 0.40 3.69 7.24
N LEU A 32 1.06 3.14 8.26
CA LEU A 32 0.43 2.71 9.50
C LEU A 32 -0.36 3.86 10.14
N VAL A 33 0.29 5.01 10.35
CA VAL A 33 -0.35 6.18 11.00
C VAL A 33 -1.51 6.70 10.17
N ILE A 34 -1.37 6.77 8.85
CA ILE A 34 -2.44 7.19 7.93
C ILE A 34 -3.66 6.28 8.08
N ILE A 35 -3.47 4.96 8.02
CA ILE A 35 -4.58 4.00 8.14
C ILE A 35 -5.20 4.04 9.53
N PHE A 36 -4.38 4.07 10.57
CA PHE A 36 -4.86 4.10 11.95
C PHE A 36 -5.74 5.32 12.22
N LEU A 37 -5.27 6.52 11.84
CA LEU A 37 -6.07 7.73 11.92
C LEU A 37 -7.30 7.67 11.02
N GLY A 38 -7.16 7.13 9.80
CA GLY A 38 -8.24 6.93 8.86
C GLY A 38 -9.39 6.14 9.47
N ILE A 39 -9.11 4.97 10.06
CA ILE A 39 -10.11 4.10 10.70
C ILE A 39 -10.78 4.82 11.86
N ILE A 40 -10.02 5.44 12.78
CA ILE A 40 -10.59 6.18 13.91
C ILE A 40 -11.51 7.30 13.43
N ILE A 41 -11.08 8.09 12.46
CA ILE A 41 -11.86 9.20 11.92
C ILE A 41 -13.15 8.68 11.30
N SER A 42 -13.06 7.65 10.45
CA SER A 42 -14.26 7.08 9.82
C SER A 42 -15.20 6.40 10.82
N ASP A 43 -14.69 5.77 11.88
CA ASP A 43 -15.53 5.20 12.94
C ASP A 43 -16.30 6.28 13.68
N VAL A 44 -15.60 7.34 14.12
CA VAL A 44 -16.22 8.47 14.82
C VAL A 44 -17.23 9.19 13.92
N MET A 45 -16.87 9.42 12.65
CA MET A 45 -17.79 10.03 11.68
C MET A 45 -19.02 9.16 11.44
N PHE A 46 -18.84 7.85 11.22
CA PHE A 46 -19.95 6.94 10.99
C PHE A 46 -20.88 6.86 12.20
N HIS A 47 -20.33 6.83 13.42
CA HIS A 47 -21.11 6.88 14.65
C HIS A 47 -21.94 8.17 14.76
N TYR A 48 -21.35 9.31 14.40
CA TYR A 48 -22.06 10.59 14.41
C TYR A 48 -23.24 10.63 13.43
N PHE A 49 -23.08 10.04 12.24
CA PHE A 49 -24.14 9.98 11.21
C PHE A 49 -25.06 8.75 11.34
N TYR A 50 -24.82 7.88 12.31
CA TYR A 50 -25.51 6.60 12.44
C TYR A 50 -27.04 6.73 12.58
N PRO A 51 -27.59 7.67 13.38
CA PRO A 51 -29.04 7.84 13.50
C PRO A 51 -29.71 8.17 12.16
N GLN A 52 -29.08 9.01 11.33
CA GLN A 52 -29.60 9.37 10.01
C GLN A 52 -29.53 8.18 9.05
N ILE A 53 -28.45 7.40 9.12
CA ILE A 53 -28.26 6.19 8.28
C ILE A 53 -29.34 5.15 8.60
N ILE A 54 -29.58 4.86 9.88
CA ILE A 54 -30.60 3.88 10.28
C ILE A 54 -32.00 4.36 9.93
N SER A 55 -32.32 5.64 10.14
CA SER A 55 -33.63 6.18 9.74
C SER A 55 -33.87 6.03 8.23
N LEU A 56 -32.81 6.22 7.41
CA LEU A 56 -32.90 5.99 5.97
C LEU A 56 -33.10 4.52 5.61
N ILE A 57 -32.37 3.61 6.26
CA ILE A 57 -32.51 2.16 6.04
C ILE A 57 -33.91 1.68 6.45
N GLU A 58 -34.42 2.17 7.57
CA GLU A 58 -35.77 1.85 8.04
C GLU A 58 -36.84 2.36 7.06
N TYR A 59 -36.69 3.58 6.54
CA TYR A 59 -37.60 4.11 5.52
C TYR A 59 -37.57 3.30 4.21
N LEU A 60 -36.38 2.87 3.76
CA LEU A 60 -36.22 2.18 2.47
C LEU A 60 -36.54 0.68 2.54
N PHE A 61 -36.19 0.02 3.64
CA PHE A 61 -36.20 -1.44 3.76
C PHE A 61 -37.02 -1.96 4.94
N GLY A 62 -37.53 -1.08 5.82
CA GLY A 62 -38.24 -1.46 7.03
C GLY A 62 -37.34 -2.11 8.10
N LEU A 63 -36.02 -1.95 8.00
CA LEU A 63 -35.04 -2.51 8.93
C LEU A 63 -34.55 -1.43 9.88
N GLY A 64 -35.02 -1.49 11.12
CA GLY A 64 -34.64 -0.57 12.19
C GLY A 64 -33.42 -1.05 12.98
N LYS A 65 -33.06 -0.30 14.03
CA LYS A 65 -31.94 -0.64 14.93
C LYS A 65 -32.08 -2.05 15.52
N GLU A 66 -33.27 -2.42 15.97
CA GLU A 66 -33.53 -3.72 16.58
C GLU A 66 -33.28 -4.90 15.62
N SER A 67 -33.53 -4.70 14.32
CA SER A 67 -33.26 -5.71 13.30
C SER A 67 -31.77 -6.01 13.19
N HIS A 68 -30.91 -5.01 13.44
CA HIS A 68 -29.46 -5.16 13.40
C HIS A 68 -28.89 -5.68 14.73
N ASP A 69 -29.47 -5.28 15.87
CA ASP A 69 -29.12 -5.81 17.20
C ASP A 69 -29.43 -7.31 17.32
N ALA A 70 -30.42 -7.81 16.58
CA ALA A 70 -30.79 -9.22 16.57
C ALA A 70 -29.82 -10.14 15.80
N VAL A 71 -28.94 -9.57 14.98
CA VAL A 71 -27.97 -10.36 14.21
C VAL A 71 -26.72 -10.57 15.05
N ASP A 72 -26.35 -11.82 15.25
CA ASP A 72 -25.06 -12.15 15.87
C ASP A 72 -23.92 -11.81 14.91
N LEU A 73 -23.17 -10.75 15.21
CA LEU A 73 -22.03 -10.26 14.42
C LEU A 73 -20.68 -10.65 15.05
N THR A 74 -20.67 -11.58 16.01
CA THR A 74 -19.44 -12.05 16.66
C THR A 74 -18.53 -12.87 15.74
N PHE A 75 -19.03 -13.31 14.59
CA PHE A 75 -18.23 -13.97 13.55
C PHE A 75 -17.25 -13.03 12.84
N ALA A 76 -17.43 -11.71 12.91
CA ALA A 76 -16.68 -10.77 12.07
C ALA A 76 -15.15 -10.87 12.26
N PRO A 77 -14.60 -10.94 13.49
CA PRO A 77 -13.17 -11.16 13.69
C PRO A 77 -12.64 -12.46 13.09
N GLU A 78 -13.44 -13.53 13.08
CA GLU A 78 -13.06 -14.82 12.49
C GLU A 78 -12.95 -14.70 10.95
N ILE A 79 -13.92 -14.06 10.31
CA ILE A 79 -13.85 -13.83 8.84
C ILE A 79 -12.68 -12.92 8.50
N TRP A 80 -12.41 -11.87 9.30
CA TRP A 80 -11.20 -11.06 9.13
C TRP A 80 -9.92 -11.89 9.24
N GLY A 81 -9.85 -12.82 10.19
CA GLY A 81 -8.76 -13.78 10.29
C GLY A 81 -8.59 -14.60 9.02
N GLY A 82 -9.69 -15.08 8.43
CA GLY A 82 -9.69 -15.80 7.15
C GLY A 82 -9.22 -14.94 5.96
N VAL A 83 -9.68 -13.69 5.86
CA VAL A 83 -9.25 -12.74 4.81
C VAL A 83 -7.75 -12.45 4.95
N LEU A 84 -7.28 -12.13 6.16
CA LEU A 84 -5.86 -11.90 6.44
C LEU A 84 -5.02 -13.13 6.11
N ALA A 85 -5.44 -14.32 6.53
CA ALA A 85 -4.72 -15.57 6.25
C ALA A 85 -4.63 -15.85 4.76
N THR A 86 -5.70 -15.60 4.00
CA THR A 86 -5.74 -15.81 2.55
C THR A 86 -4.82 -14.82 1.84
N VAL A 87 -4.92 -13.53 2.16
CA VAL A 87 -4.10 -12.48 1.53
C VAL A 87 -2.63 -12.68 1.90
N LEU A 88 -2.28 -12.72 3.19
CA LEU A 88 -0.90 -12.87 3.63
C LEU A 88 -0.31 -14.20 3.18
N GLY A 89 -1.05 -15.30 3.28
CA GLY A 89 -0.60 -16.62 2.82
C GLY A 89 -0.28 -16.63 1.32
N THR A 90 -1.17 -16.07 0.50
CA THR A 90 -0.94 -15.96 -0.95
C THR A 90 0.25 -15.07 -1.26
N LEU A 91 0.37 -13.91 -0.59
CA LEU A 91 1.50 -13.00 -0.79
C LEU A 91 2.83 -13.66 -0.39
N ILE A 92 2.89 -14.37 0.73
CA ILE A 92 4.11 -15.07 1.16
C ILE A 92 4.56 -16.07 0.08
N ILE A 93 3.63 -16.87 -0.45
CA ILE A 93 3.94 -17.83 -1.52
C ILE A 93 4.42 -17.11 -2.79
N VAL A 94 3.69 -16.08 -3.24
CA VAL A 94 4.01 -15.34 -4.46
C VAL A 94 5.35 -14.63 -4.34
N ILE A 95 5.62 -14.00 -3.20
CA ILE A 95 6.89 -13.32 -2.94
C ILE A 95 8.03 -14.34 -2.86
N ALA A 96 7.81 -15.50 -2.24
CA ALA A 96 8.83 -16.55 -2.17
C ALA A 96 9.23 -17.06 -3.57
N ILE A 97 8.25 -17.35 -4.43
CA ILE A 97 8.49 -17.78 -5.82
C ILE A 97 9.16 -16.64 -6.62
N ALA A 98 8.71 -15.40 -6.43
CA ALA A 98 9.30 -14.25 -7.11
C ALA A 98 10.74 -14.00 -6.67
N ALA A 99 11.04 -14.11 -5.36
CA ALA A 99 12.36 -13.89 -4.79
C ALA A 99 13.38 -14.95 -5.22
N GLU A 100 12.95 -16.18 -5.52
CA GLU A 100 13.80 -17.21 -6.14
C GLU A 100 14.35 -16.75 -7.49
N SER A 101 13.58 -15.93 -8.23
CA SER A 101 13.97 -15.44 -9.56
C SER A 101 14.46 -14.00 -9.60
N THR A 102 14.11 -13.17 -8.61
CA THR A 102 14.58 -11.79 -8.54
C THR A 102 14.53 -11.34 -7.07
N PRO A 103 15.63 -11.51 -6.31
CA PRO A 103 15.68 -11.18 -4.89
C PRO A 103 15.29 -9.72 -4.57
N LYS A 104 15.56 -8.81 -5.52
CA LYS A 104 15.24 -7.37 -5.44
C LYS A 104 13.75 -7.04 -5.47
N LEU A 105 12.88 -7.99 -5.87
CA LEU A 105 11.42 -7.82 -5.85
C LEU A 105 10.85 -7.66 -4.44
N MET A 106 11.47 -8.28 -3.44
CA MET A 106 11.05 -8.15 -2.05
C MET A 106 11.19 -6.70 -1.56
N ASP A 107 12.31 -6.04 -1.88
CA ASP A 107 12.58 -4.65 -1.48
C ASP A 107 11.65 -3.64 -2.15
N LEU A 108 11.19 -3.96 -3.36
CA LEU A 108 10.22 -3.17 -4.12
C LEU A 108 8.83 -3.24 -3.46
N PHE A 109 8.42 -4.43 -3.01
CA PHE A 109 7.14 -4.66 -2.33
C PHE A 109 7.03 -3.93 -0.99
N VAL A 110 8.06 -4.02 -0.14
CA VAL A 110 8.07 -3.41 1.20
C VAL A 110 7.94 -1.87 1.14
N LYS A 111 8.24 -1.26 -0.01
CA LYS A 111 8.22 0.19 -0.23
C LYS A 111 7.04 0.68 -1.07
N ASP A 112 6.17 -0.22 -1.55
CA ASP A 112 5.01 0.12 -2.37
C ASP A 112 3.86 0.68 -1.53
N TRP A 113 3.37 1.87 -1.90
CA TRP A 113 2.33 2.57 -1.13
C TRP A 113 1.00 1.83 -1.12
N VAL A 114 0.58 1.28 -2.26
CA VAL A 114 -0.71 0.56 -2.38
C VAL A 114 -0.70 -0.65 -1.46
N SER A 115 0.38 -1.43 -1.53
CA SER A 115 0.59 -2.61 -0.68
C SER A 115 0.60 -2.26 0.81
N LEU A 116 1.37 -1.24 1.19
CA LEU A 116 1.48 -0.81 2.58
C LEU A 116 0.14 -0.32 3.14
N LEU A 117 -0.60 0.51 2.38
CA LEU A 117 -1.90 1.01 2.81
C LEU A 117 -2.92 -0.13 2.93
N PHE A 118 -2.96 -1.03 1.95
CA PHE A 118 -3.92 -2.13 1.95
C PHE A 118 -3.66 -3.12 3.08
N ILE A 119 -2.42 -3.55 3.29
CA ILE A 119 -2.07 -4.49 4.36
C ILE A 119 -2.34 -3.88 5.73
N TRP A 120 -1.92 -2.62 5.97
CA TRP A 120 -2.22 -1.97 7.23
C TRP A 120 -3.72 -1.81 7.44
N PHE A 121 -4.49 -1.53 6.38
CA PHE A 121 -5.94 -1.46 6.48
C PHE A 121 -6.54 -2.80 6.91
N LEU A 122 -6.14 -3.91 6.30
CA LEU A 122 -6.62 -5.24 6.69
C LEU A 122 -6.29 -5.56 8.17
N ILE A 123 -5.06 -5.27 8.61
CA ILE A 123 -4.61 -5.54 9.99
C ILE A 123 -5.39 -4.68 10.99
N ILE A 124 -5.44 -3.37 10.78
CA ILE A 124 -6.08 -2.45 11.73
C ILE A 124 -7.60 -2.62 11.72
N ALA A 125 -8.23 -2.87 10.56
CA ALA A 125 -9.67 -3.15 10.48
C ALA A 125 -10.05 -4.48 11.14
N SER A 126 -9.18 -5.50 11.07
CA SER A 126 -9.33 -6.74 11.82
C SER A 126 -9.20 -6.53 13.34
N ILE A 127 -8.18 -5.78 13.79
CA ILE A 127 -8.03 -5.41 15.21
C ILE A 127 -9.25 -4.62 15.68
N HIS A 128 -9.72 -3.67 14.87
CA HIS A 128 -10.93 -2.91 15.14
C HIS A 128 -12.14 -3.82 15.34
N ALA A 129 -12.34 -4.84 14.48
CA ALA A 129 -13.41 -5.83 14.62
C ALA A 129 -13.31 -6.60 15.95
N THR A 130 -12.10 -7.02 16.34
CA THR A 130 -11.87 -7.74 17.60
C THR A 130 -12.16 -6.86 18.82
N ILE A 131 -11.71 -5.61 18.81
CA ILE A 131 -11.94 -4.68 19.93
C ILE A 131 -13.43 -4.38 20.08
N ILE A 132 -14.10 -4.01 19.00
CA ILE A 132 -15.53 -3.68 19.08
C ILE A 132 -16.38 -4.88 19.48
N MET A 133 -16.03 -6.11 19.09
CA MET A 133 -16.75 -7.31 19.51
C MET A 133 -16.86 -7.43 21.04
N TYR A 134 -15.81 -7.08 21.78
CA TYR A 134 -15.84 -7.14 23.25
C TYR A 134 -16.47 -5.91 23.90
N TYR A 135 -16.38 -4.73 23.26
CA TYR A 135 -16.74 -3.45 23.89
C TYR A 135 -17.98 -2.76 23.30
N PHE A 136 -18.60 -3.28 22.24
CA PHE A 136 -19.71 -2.59 21.55
C PHE A 136 -20.94 -2.39 22.43
N GLY A 137 -21.29 -3.39 23.26
CA GLY A 137 -22.43 -3.33 24.17
C GLY A 137 -22.26 -2.24 25.23
N PRO A 138 -21.21 -2.30 26.08
CA PRO A 138 -20.95 -1.29 27.11
C PRO A 138 -20.75 0.14 26.56
N MET A 139 -20.30 0.29 25.31
CA MET A 139 -20.04 1.59 24.69
C MET A 139 -21.18 2.11 23.81
N GLU A 140 -22.28 1.36 23.66
CA GLU A 140 -23.38 1.65 22.73
C GLU A 140 -22.90 1.91 21.28
N ARG A 141 -21.91 1.13 20.82
CA ARG A 141 -21.21 1.30 19.54
C ARG A 141 -21.67 0.32 18.46
N LEU A 142 -22.97 0.05 18.36
CA LEU A 142 -23.54 -0.78 17.28
C LEU A 142 -23.16 -0.25 15.88
N SER A 143 -23.05 1.08 15.74
CA SER A 143 -22.59 1.74 14.52
C SER A 143 -21.22 1.24 14.05
N SER A 144 -20.28 1.02 14.97
CA SER A 144 -18.92 0.59 14.68
C SER A 144 -18.89 -0.87 14.20
N VAL A 145 -19.77 -1.71 14.77
CA VAL A 145 -19.95 -3.10 14.34
C VAL A 145 -20.51 -3.14 12.92
N ILE A 146 -21.53 -2.34 12.64
CA ILE A 146 -22.13 -2.22 11.31
C ILE A 146 -21.13 -1.69 10.28
N LEU A 147 -20.40 -0.63 10.60
CA LEU A 147 -19.34 -0.08 9.73
C LEU A 147 -18.32 -1.16 9.37
N ASN A 148 -17.83 -1.89 10.38
CA ASN A 148 -16.81 -2.89 10.14
C ASN A 148 -17.35 -4.08 9.34
N THR A 149 -18.49 -4.64 9.74
CA THR A 149 -19.02 -5.88 9.17
C THR A 149 -19.69 -5.68 7.82
N TYR A 150 -20.38 -4.56 7.58
CA TYR A 150 -21.10 -4.33 6.32
C TYR A 150 -20.34 -3.47 5.32
N ILE A 151 -19.33 -2.71 5.75
CA ILE A 151 -18.58 -1.83 4.84
C ILE A 151 -17.14 -2.32 4.72
N TYR A 152 -16.36 -2.33 5.80
CA TYR A 152 -14.93 -2.67 5.69
C TYR A 152 -14.70 -4.11 5.25
N LEU A 153 -15.36 -5.07 5.88
CA LEU A 153 -15.14 -6.50 5.62
C LEU A 153 -15.51 -6.88 4.18
N PRO A 154 -16.68 -6.50 3.62
CA PRO A 154 -17.04 -6.85 2.25
C PRO A 154 -16.14 -6.17 1.22
N ILE A 155 -15.85 -4.87 1.41
CA ILE A 155 -14.96 -4.12 0.50
C ILE A 155 -13.55 -4.74 0.52
N SER A 156 -13.03 -5.08 1.69
CA SER A 156 -11.71 -5.71 1.82
C SER A 156 -11.66 -7.08 1.14
N SER A 157 -12.70 -7.89 1.35
CA SER A 157 -12.81 -9.22 0.76
C SER A 157 -12.86 -9.12 -0.77
N MET A 158 -13.66 -8.18 -1.29
CA MET A 158 -13.76 -7.91 -2.74
C MET A 158 -12.44 -7.41 -3.34
N LEU A 159 -11.71 -6.55 -2.63
CA LEU A 159 -10.44 -5.97 -3.10
C LEU A 159 -9.24 -6.89 -2.91
N SER A 160 -9.36 -7.94 -2.09
CA SER A 160 -8.27 -8.90 -1.82
C SER A 160 -7.76 -9.57 -3.10
N LEU A 161 -8.67 -10.03 -3.96
CA LEU A 161 -8.30 -10.70 -5.21
C LEU A 161 -7.64 -9.75 -6.23
N PRO A 162 -8.21 -8.56 -6.54
CA PRO A 162 -7.53 -7.55 -7.35
C PRO A 162 -6.13 -7.18 -6.82
N TYR A 163 -5.99 -7.08 -5.50
CA TYR A 163 -4.70 -6.80 -4.88
C TYR A 163 -3.70 -7.94 -5.06
N ILE A 164 -4.10 -9.20 -4.85
CA ILE A 164 -3.25 -10.37 -5.11
C ILE A 164 -2.79 -10.39 -6.58
N PHE A 165 -3.70 -10.13 -7.52
CA PHE A 165 -3.35 -10.04 -8.94
C PHE A 165 -2.41 -8.89 -9.26
N TYR A 166 -2.61 -7.74 -8.62
CA TYR A 166 -1.70 -6.60 -8.74
C TYR A 166 -0.26 -7.00 -8.37
N ILE A 167 -0.08 -7.70 -7.24
CA ILE A 167 1.24 -8.20 -6.84
C ILE A 167 1.79 -9.25 -7.80
N LEU A 168 0.97 -10.23 -8.22
CA LEU A 168 1.37 -11.26 -9.19
C LEU A 168 1.86 -10.66 -10.52
N LEU A 169 1.17 -9.65 -11.03
CA LEU A 169 1.57 -8.95 -12.26
C LEU A 169 2.88 -8.19 -12.06
N TYR A 170 3.08 -7.62 -10.88
CA TYR A 170 4.29 -6.87 -10.54
C TYR A 170 5.52 -7.77 -10.41
N SER A 171 5.33 -9.04 -10.03
CA SER A 171 6.41 -10.02 -9.96
C SER A 171 6.87 -10.56 -11.33
N LYS A 172 6.19 -10.22 -12.43
CA LYS A 172 6.64 -10.60 -13.78
C LYS A 172 7.82 -9.73 -14.21
N THR A 173 8.92 -10.35 -14.63
CA THR A 173 10.19 -9.70 -14.98
C THR A 173 10.02 -8.49 -15.94
N ASP A 174 9.19 -8.61 -16.97
CA ASP A 174 8.91 -7.52 -17.92
C ASP A 174 8.28 -6.28 -17.27
N ASN A 175 7.40 -6.49 -16.29
CA ASN A 175 6.72 -5.42 -15.58
C ASN A 175 7.65 -4.78 -14.54
N VAL A 176 8.53 -5.56 -13.93
CA VAL A 176 9.61 -5.05 -13.06
C VAL A 176 10.52 -4.12 -13.84
N ILE A 177 10.96 -4.54 -15.03
CA ILE A 177 11.82 -3.73 -15.92
C ILE A 177 11.12 -2.42 -16.30
N LYS A 178 9.85 -2.48 -16.74
CA LYS A 178 9.06 -1.27 -17.07
C LYS A 178 8.90 -0.34 -15.87
N LYS A 179 8.73 -0.90 -14.67
CA LYS A 179 8.61 -0.10 -13.46
C LYS A 179 9.92 0.57 -13.08
N LEU A 180 11.03 -0.16 -13.07
CA LEU A 180 12.36 0.41 -12.80
C LEU A 180 12.72 1.49 -13.82
N TYR A 181 12.33 1.30 -15.08
CA TYR A 181 12.53 2.29 -16.12
C TYR A 181 11.74 3.57 -15.84
N SER A 182 10.46 3.46 -15.48
CA SER A 182 9.65 4.63 -15.13
C SER A 182 10.17 5.33 -13.88
N LEU A 183 10.63 4.59 -12.86
CA LEU A 183 11.27 5.18 -11.67
C LEU A 183 12.54 5.96 -12.02
N ASN A 184 13.40 5.41 -12.87
CA ASN A 184 14.63 6.09 -13.31
C ASN A 184 14.32 7.37 -14.10
N ILE A 185 13.34 7.31 -15.01
CA ILE A 185 12.89 8.48 -15.77
C ILE A 185 12.26 9.54 -14.86
N ASP A 186 11.45 9.15 -13.87
CA ASP A 186 10.88 10.06 -12.89
C ASP A 186 11.95 10.74 -12.04
N ASP A 187 12.97 9.99 -11.62
CA ASP A 187 14.11 10.54 -10.88
C ASP A 187 14.93 11.51 -11.75
N ILE A 188 15.21 11.19 -13.01
CA ILE A 188 15.87 12.12 -13.95
C ILE A 188 15.01 13.38 -14.17
N ASN A 189 13.70 13.21 -14.35
CA ASN A 189 12.78 14.33 -14.55
C ASN A 189 12.71 15.24 -13.31
N ARG A 190 12.83 14.68 -12.10
CA ARG A 190 12.92 15.45 -10.86
C ARG A 190 14.17 16.35 -10.82
N LEU A 191 15.31 15.90 -11.37
CA LEU A 191 16.53 16.72 -11.44
C LEU A 191 16.36 17.97 -12.32
N LYS A 192 15.42 17.94 -13.27
CA LYS A 192 15.09 19.10 -14.12
C LYS A 192 14.29 20.17 -13.37
N ASN A 193 13.79 19.87 -12.17
CA ASN A 193 13.02 20.82 -11.37
C ASN A 193 13.92 21.88 -10.73
N LYS A 194 13.57 23.16 -10.95
CA LYS A 194 14.30 24.33 -10.44
C LYS A 194 14.49 24.30 -8.92
N SER A 195 13.52 23.76 -8.17
CA SER A 195 13.60 23.65 -6.71
C SER A 195 14.68 22.66 -6.26
N ILE A 196 14.86 21.55 -6.99
CA ILE A 196 15.90 20.56 -6.70
C ILE A 196 17.29 21.11 -7.07
N HIS A 197 17.40 21.83 -8.18
CA HIS A 197 18.64 22.53 -8.54
C HIS A 197 19.09 23.56 -7.49
N ILE A 198 18.16 24.22 -6.83
CA ILE A 198 18.48 25.14 -5.71
C ILE A 198 18.99 24.36 -4.49
N ALA A 199 18.38 23.20 -4.20
CA ALA A 199 18.78 22.33 -3.10
C ALA A 199 20.14 21.61 -3.33
N MET A 200 20.53 21.39 -4.59
CA MET A 200 21.82 20.80 -4.98
C MET A 200 23.05 21.68 -4.70
N ARG A 201 22.87 22.87 -4.11
CA ARG A 201 23.99 23.64 -3.54
C ARG A 201 24.59 22.96 -2.31
N ASP A 202 23.85 22.08 -1.66
CA ASP A 202 24.35 21.20 -0.59
C ASP A 202 24.87 19.88 -1.20
N THR A 203 26.14 19.56 -0.92
CA THR A 203 26.80 18.33 -1.37
C THR A 203 26.08 17.05 -0.91
N LYS A 204 25.42 17.06 0.25
CA LYS A 204 24.66 15.90 0.74
C LYS A 204 23.44 15.59 -0.11
N VAL A 205 22.82 16.63 -0.67
CA VAL A 205 21.66 16.49 -1.56
C VAL A 205 22.11 15.88 -2.90
N VAL A 206 23.25 16.33 -3.42
CA VAL A 206 23.85 15.79 -4.65
C VAL A 206 24.20 14.30 -4.48
N GLU A 207 24.86 13.95 -3.38
CA GLU A 207 25.24 12.57 -3.07
C GLU A 207 24.02 11.64 -2.96
N HIS A 208 22.94 12.11 -2.31
CA HIS A 208 21.70 11.35 -2.20
C HIS A 208 21.08 11.02 -3.57
N TYR A 209 21.00 12.01 -4.47
CA TYR A 209 20.46 11.80 -5.82
C TYR A 209 21.37 10.93 -6.69
N GLN A 210 22.70 11.10 -6.59
CA GLN A 210 23.67 10.25 -7.29
C GLN A 210 23.55 8.79 -6.84
N TYR A 211 23.47 8.56 -5.54
CA TYR A 211 23.25 7.24 -4.97
C TYR A 211 21.93 6.62 -5.47
N GLN A 212 20.84 7.41 -5.50
CA GLN A 212 19.54 6.91 -5.94
C GLN A 212 19.53 6.51 -7.43
N LEU A 213 20.17 7.31 -8.29
CA LEU A 213 20.32 6.99 -9.72
C LEU A 213 21.19 5.74 -9.93
N MET A 214 22.35 5.70 -9.26
CA MET A 214 23.29 4.56 -9.34
C MET A 214 22.62 3.28 -8.86
N SER A 215 21.95 3.33 -7.70
CA SER A 215 21.22 2.19 -7.15
C SER A 215 20.19 1.64 -8.15
N THR A 216 19.50 2.51 -8.90
CA THR A 216 18.53 2.09 -9.92
C THR A 216 19.20 1.40 -11.11
N ILE A 217 20.36 1.89 -11.57
CA ILE A 217 21.17 1.27 -12.63
C ILE A 217 21.69 -0.09 -12.17
N ASP A 218 22.17 -0.20 -10.94
CA ASP A 218 22.62 -1.49 -10.36
C ASP A 218 21.46 -2.51 -10.32
N GLN A 219 20.20 -2.09 -10.10
CA GLN A 219 19.05 -3.02 -10.18
C GLN A 219 18.78 -3.48 -11.61
N PHE A 220 19.04 -2.64 -12.61
CA PHE A 220 18.95 -3.06 -14.01
C PHE A 220 20.04 -4.06 -14.37
N ASP A 221 21.27 -3.84 -13.90
CA ASP A 221 22.39 -4.75 -14.14
C ASP A 221 22.12 -6.13 -13.53
N ASP A 222 21.69 -6.19 -12.27
CA ASP A 222 21.29 -7.44 -11.61
C ASP A 222 20.18 -8.19 -12.37
N LEU A 223 19.22 -7.46 -12.94
CA LEU A 223 18.14 -8.05 -13.75
C LEU A 223 18.66 -8.60 -15.08
N LEU A 224 19.59 -7.89 -15.73
CA LEU A 224 20.19 -8.31 -17.00
C LEU A 224 21.09 -9.52 -16.82
N GLU A 225 21.89 -9.57 -15.76
CA GLU A 225 22.70 -10.73 -15.40
C GLU A 225 21.82 -11.97 -15.19
N TYR A 226 20.71 -11.82 -14.46
CA TYR A 226 19.79 -12.92 -14.20
C TYR A 226 19.07 -13.43 -15.47
N ILE A 227 18.59 -12.52 -16.34
CA ILE A 227 17.91 -12.89 -17.60
C ILE A 227 18.88 -13.57 -18.56
N SER A 228 20.06 -12.99 -18.75
CA SER A 228 21.09 -13.52 -19.64
C SER A 228 21.52 -14.93 -19.23
N PHE A 229 21.70 -15.17 -17.94
CA PHE A 229 22.07 -16.47 -17.42
C PHE A 229 20.98 -17.54 -17.65
N LYS A 230 19.71 -17.17 -17.46
CA LYS A 230 18.58 -18.08 -17.64
C LYS A 230 18.30 -18.42 -19.10
N GLU A 231 18.41 -17.46 -20.02
CA GLU A 231 18.34 -17.72 -21.46
C GLU A 231 19.49 -18.63 -21.92
N ALA A 232 20.71 -18.36 -21.46
CA ALA A 232 21.87 -19.18 -21.78
C ALA A 232 21.70 -20.63 -21.28
N GLN A 233 21.23 -20.84 -20.04
CA GLN A 233 20.93 -22.19 -19.54
C GLN A 233 19.81 -22.87 -20.34
N THR A 234 18.74 -22.15 -20.69
CA THR A 234 17.63 -22.70 -21.47
C THR A 234 18.10 -23.15 -22.85
N GLU A 235 18.93 -22.36 -23.51
CA GLU A 235 19.50 -22.71 -24.81
C GLU A 235 20.50 -23.88 -24.73
N ILE A 236 21.29 -23.97 -23.66
CA ILE A 236 22.17 -25.15 -23.42
C ILE A 236 21.33 -26.41 -23.24
N ILE A 237 20.30 -26.37 -22.39
CA ILE A 237 19.40 -27.52 -22.14
C ILE A 237 18.67 -27.92 -23.44
N ARG A 238 18.17 -26.95 -24.21
CA ARG A 238 17.53 -27.19 -25.50
C ARG A 238 18.48 -27.89 -26.46
N ARG A 239 19.72 -27.38 -26.60
CA ARG A 239 20.74 -28.00 -27.47
C ARG A 239 21.15 -29.39 -27.01
N VAL A 240 21.24 -29.62 -25.71
CA VAL A 240 21.54 -30.95 -25.15
C VAL A 240 20.37 -31.92 -25.39
N GLY A 241 19.13 -31.47 -25.18
CA GLY A 241 17.92 -32.24 -25.46
C GLY A 241 17.73 -32.56 -26.95
N ASP A 242 18.13 -31.66 -27.84
CA ASP A 242 18.13 -31.88 -29.29
C ASP A 242 19.24 -32.86 -29.74
N THR A 243 20.22 -33.16 -28.88
CA THR A 243 21.31 -34.12 -29.16
C THR A 243 21.11 -35.53 -28.58
N VAL A 244 20.01 -35.78 -27.86
CA VAL A 244 19.62 -37.12 -27.34
C VAL A 244 18.46 -37.65 -28.17
#